data_AF-A0A845PNA5-F1
#
_entry.id   AF-A0A845PNA5-F1
#
_cell.length_a   1.000
_cell.length_b   1.000
_cell.length_c   1.000
_cell.angle_alpha   90.00
_cell.angle_beta   90.00
_cell.angle_gamma   90.00
#
_symmetry.space_group_name_H-M   'P 1'
#
loop_
_entity.id
_entity.type
_entity.pdbx_description
1 polymer ?
#
loop_
_entity_poly.entity_id
_entity_poly.type
_entity_poly.pdbx_seq_one_letter_code
_entity_poly.pdbx_strand_id
1 'polypeptide(L)' 'DLYQIEGSLKEILSPLIEAEIDHKGLFLNADAGFDSENLRQMLEKEKIIANIKTNLRNNKTAKNYYY' A
#
# COMPACT_ATOMS: atom_id res chain seq x y z
N ASP A 1 -10.73 3.81 -6.30
CA ASP A 1 -10.76 2.49 -6.97
C ASP A 1 -9.35 1.91 -6.94
N LEU A 2 -9.20 0.60 -6.76
CA LEU A 2 -7.91 -0.08 -6.81
C LEU A 2 -7.20 0.18 -8.13
N TYR A 3 -7.95 0.34 -9.23
CA TYR A 3 -7.40 0.67 -10.54
C TYR A 3 -6.58 1.98 -10.56
N GLN A 4 -6.93 2.95 -9.72
CA GLN A 4 -6.27 4.27 -9.71
C GLN A 4 -5.24 4.43 -8.58
N ILE A 5 -5.06 3.42 -7.72
CA ILE A 5 -4.33 3.60 -6.46
C ILE A 5 -2.86 3.98 -6.68
N GLU A 6 -2.22 3.47 -7.72
CA GLU A 6 -0.83 3.80 -8.05
C GLU A 6 -0.68 5.26 -8.46
N GLY A 7 -1.64 5.79 -9.23
CA GLY A 7 -1.68 7.19 -9.64
C GLY A 7 -1.87 8.10 -8.42
N SER A 8 -2.86 7.79 -7.59
CA SER A 8 -3.12 8.55 -6.37
C SER A 8 -1.94 8.53 -5.40
N LEU A 9 -1.25 7.39 -5.24
CA LEU A 9 -0.08 7.33 -4.38
C LEU A 9 1.07 8.19 -4.93
N LYS A 10 1.31 8.19 -6.25
CA LYS A 10 2.30 9.08 -6.88
C LYS A 10 1.95 10.55 -6.65
N GLU A 11 0.69 10.94 -6.86
CA GLU A 11 0.24 12.32 -6.63
C GLU A 11 0.45 12.79 -5.18
N ILE A 12 0.31 11.88 -4.20
CA ILE A 12 0.58 12.18 -2.78
C ILE A 12 2.08 12.26 -2.49
N LEU A 13 2.90 11.39 -3.10
CA LEU A 13 4.34 11.36 -2.86
C LEU A 13 5.10 12.47 -3.56
N SER A 14 4.66 12.91 -4.75
CA SER A 14 5.28 14.00 -5.51
C SER A 14 5.57 15.25 -4.66
N PRO A 15 4.62 15.85 -3.91
CA PRO A 15 4.92 17.03 -3.12
C PRO A 15 5.90 16.76 -1.97
N LEU A 16 5.95 15.56 -1.40
CA LEU A 16 6.94 15.20 -0.38
C LEU A 16 8.34 15.16 -1.00
N ILE A 17 8.47 14.57 -2.19
CA ILE A 17 9.71 14.48 -2.94
C ILE A 17 10.19 15.89 -3.36
N GLU A 18 9.29 16.71 -3.90
CA GLU A 18 9.57 18.09 -4.33
C GLU A 18 10.00 18.98 -3.16
N ALA A 19 9.45 18.74 -1.96
CA ALA A 19 9.80 19.45 -0.74
C ALA A 19 11.01 18.84 0.01
N GLU A 20 11.66 17.82 -0.56
CA GLU A 20 12.76 17.07 0.06
C GLU A 20 12.41 16.47 1.45
N ILE A 21 11.13 16.16 1.66
CA ILE A 21 10.63 15.51 2.87
C ILE A 21 10.80 13.99 2.72
N ASP A 22 11.54 13.38 3.64
CA ASP A 22 11.71 11.92 3.63
C ASP A 22 10.41 11.20 3.98
N HIS A 23 9.89 10.43 3.02
CA HIS A 23 8.67 9.63 3.17
C HIS A 23 8.93 8.17 3.57
N LYS A 24 10.19 7.76 3.70
CA LYS A 24 10.54 6.39 4.07
C LYS A 24 10.09 6.12 5.51
N GLY A 25 9.52 4.94 5.72
CA GLY A 25 8.99 4.52 7.02
C GLY A 25 7.61 5.10 7.36
N LEU A 26 7.02 5.93 6.49
CA LEU A 26 5.61 6.32 6.64
C LEU A 26 4.70 5.10 6.59
N PHE A 27 3.55 5.19 7.24
CA PHE A 27 2.53 4.15 7.22
C PHE A 27 1.40 4.52 6.28
N LEU A 28 1.02 3.59 5.39
CA LEU A 28 -0.24 3.68 4.66
C LEU A 28 -1.29 2.80 5.33
N ASN A 29 -2.30 3.42 5.93
CA ASN A 29 -3.49 2.75 6.42
C ASN A 29 -4.50 2.63 5.28
N ALA A 30 -4.93 1.41 4.96
CA ALA A 30 -6.00 1.20 3.99
C ALA A 30 -6.86 -0.01 4.35
N ASP A 31 -8.10 -0.02 3.85
CA ASP A 31 -8.99 -1.17 4.00
C ASP A 31 -8.51 -2.37 3.16
N ALA A 32 -8.95 -3.57 3.55
CA ALA A 32 -8.64 -4.81 2.83
C ALA A 32 -9.04 -4.77 1.34
N GLY A 33 -10.03 -3.95 0.95
CA GLY A 33 -10.36 -3.74 -0.46
C GLY A 33 -9.21 -3.21 -1.32
N PHE A 34 -8.19 -2.60 -0.71
CA PHE A 34 -7.00 -2.07 -1.40
C PHE A 34 -5.79 -3.02 -1.35
N ASP A 35 -5.90 -4.16 -0.66
CA ASP A 35 -4.84 -5.15 -0.64
C ASP A 35 -4.68 -5.78 -2.02
N SER A 36 -3.66 -5.34 -2.75
CA SER A 36 -3.24 -5.92 -4.03
C SER A 36 -1.73 -6.08 -4.05
N GLU A 37 -1.27 -7.05 -4.82
CA GLU A 37 0.15 -7.32 -5.01
C GLU A 37 0.89 -6.09 -5.53
N ASN A 38 0.33 -5.44 -6.57
CA ASN A 38 0.88 -4.22 -7.15
C ASN A 38 1.06 -3.10 -6.11
N LEU A 39 0.05 -2.85 -5.29
CA LEU A 39 0.13 -1.79 -4.27
C LEU A 39 1.19 -2.14 -3.22
N ARG A 40 1.26 -3.40 -2.77
CA ARG A 40 2.26 -3.84 -1.80
C ARG A 40 3.68 -3.67 -2.34
N GLN A 41 3.94 -4.10 -3.57
CA GLN A 41 5.25 -3.95 -4.21
C GLN A 41 5.65 -2.47 -4.39
N MET A 42 4.69 -1.62 -4.75
CA MET A 42 4.94 -0.18 -4.86
C MET A 42 5.31 0.44 -3.51
N LEU A 43 4.56 0.11 -2.44
CA LEU A 43 4.84 0.61 -1.09
C LEU A 43 6.20 0.12 -0.58
N GLU A 44 6.56 -1.15 -0.83
CA GLU A 44 7.86 -1.70 -0.48
C GLU A 44 9.02 -0.97 -1.19
N LYS A 45 8.88 -0.69 -2.49
CA LYS A 45 9.87 0.07 -3.27
C LYS A 45 10.07 1.48 -2.72
N GLU A 46 8.98 2.14 -2.33
CA GLU A 46 9.00 3.48 -1.71
C GLU A 46 9.36 3.44 -0.21
N LYS A 47 9.60 2.25 0.35
CA LYS A 47 9.86 2.00 1.78
C LYS A 47 8.75 2.52 2.70
N ILE A 48 7.51 2.47 2.24
CA ILE A 48 6.30 2.80 3.00
C ILE A 48 5.76 1.51 3.62
N ILE A 49 5.45 1.57 4.91
CA ILE A 49 4.94 0.43 5.67
C ILE A 49 3.43 0.30 5.40
N ALA A 50 3.05 -0.79 4.74
CA ALA A 50 1.65 -1.08 4.45
C ALA A 50 0.93 -1.60 5.70
N ASN A 51 0.11 -0.77 6.34
CA ASN A 51 -0.83 -1.20 7.37
C ASN A 51 -2.20 -1.50 6.74
N ILE A 52 -2.21 -2.57 5.93
CA ILE A 52 -3.38 -2.99 5.15
C ILE A 52 -3.73 -4.41 5.54
N LYS A 53 -4.98 -4.61 5.97
CA LYS A 53 -5.50 -5.94 6.28
C LYS A 53 -5.51 -6.80 5.01
N THR A 54 -5.03 -8.04 5.10
CA THR A 54 -5.03 -8.98 3.97
C THR A 54 -6.45 -9.21 3.44
N ASN A 55 -6.61 -9.16 2.13
CA ASN A 55 -7.86 -9.44 1.45
C ASN A 55 -8.04 -10.94 1.26
N LEU A 56 -9.06 -11.47 1.92
CA LEU A 56 -9.41 -12.89 1.88
C LEU A 56 -9.77 -13.37 0.46
N ARG A 57 -10.12 -12.46 -0.47
CA ARG A 57 -10.42 -12.80 -1.88
C ARG A 57 -9.17 -13.09 -2.72
N ASN A 58 -8.00 -12.57 -2.32
CA ASN A 58 -6.73 -12.87 -3.00
C ASN A 58 -6.13 -14.21 -2.53
N ASN A 59 -6.68 -14.80 -1.46
CA ASN A 59 -6.29 -16.12 -0.99
C ASN A 59 -7.02 -17.20 -1.80
N LYS A 60 -6.36 -17.75 -2.83
CA LYS A 60 -6.72 -19.08 -3.36
C LYS A 60 -6.53 -20.21 -2.34
N THR A 61 -6.00 -19.91 -1.16
CA THR A 61 -5.98 -20.83 -0.02
C THR A 61 -6.05 -19.98 1.24
N ALA A 62 -7.25 -19.75 1.77
CA ALA A 62 -7.43 -19.08 3.05
C ALA A 62 -6.81 -19.95 4.16
N LYS A 63 -5.50 -19.82 4.39
CA LYS A 63 -4.90 -20.17 5.68
C LYS A 63 -5.09 -18.96 6.57
N ASN A 64 -6.12 -19.04 7.38
CA ASN A 64 -6.39 -18.10 8.46
C ASN A 64 -5.19 -18.12 9.42
N TYR A 65 -4.32 -17.12 9.32
CA TYR A 65 -3.40 -16.81 10.39
C TYR A 65 -4.10 -15.84 11.33
N TYR A 66 -4.58 -16.37 12.44
CA TYR A 66 -4.99 -15.58 13.61
C TYR A 66 -3.73 -15.32 14.45
N TYR A 67 -3.51 -14.07 14.83
CA TYR A 67 -2.64 -13.70 15.96
C TYR A 67 -3.49 -13.57 17.22
#